data_AF-A0AAD6TSM4-F1
#
_entry.id   AF-A0AAD6TSM4-F1
#
_cell.length_a   1.000
_cell.length_b   1.000
_cell.length_c   1.000
_cell.angle_alpha   90.00
_cell.angle_beta   90.00
_cell.angle_gamma   90.00
#
_symmetry.space_group_name_H-M   'P 1'
#
loop_
_entity.id
_entity.type
_entity.pdbx_description
1 polymer ?
#
loop_
_entity_poly.entity_id
_entity_poly.type
_entity_poly.pdbx_seq_one_letter_code
_entity_poly.pdbx_strand_id
1 'polypeptide(L)'
;KTPTPKQKRQPKAPARPIPAAAGTRDVSPPPWAVEFKSFLINTDFGEPWKALVGAWWSRESARGFEGGVKGHSAKKRPTAVGDWVARGRKNTSTTVIEDPDAFAASFQGWWVDINPTWRKKPWPMPRDRDGPWEFMDYCGKNGFLNVLIALKWWRNALPGGSKDWEAAVDDVTWVLGKM
;
A
#
# COMPACT_ATOMS: atom_id res chain seq x y z
N LYS A 1 -19.96 2.54 52.75
CA LYS A 1 -19.32 2.48 51.41
C LYS A 1 -20.03 1.38 50.62
N THR A 2 -20.89 1.77 49.69
CA THR A 2 -21.77 0.87 48.92
C THR A 2 -21.01 0.31 47.70
N PRO A 3 -21.11 -0.98 47.35
CA PRO A 3 -20.51 -1.50 46.13
C PRO A 3 -21.50 -1.42 44.94
N THR A 4 -21.04 -0.83 43.84
CA THR A 4 -21.78 -0.69 42.58
C THR A 4 -21.87 -2.05 41.84
N PRO A 5 -23.01 -2.42 41.21
CA PRO A 5 -23.12 -3.69 40.50
C PRO A 5 -22.46 -3.65 39.12
N LYS A 6 -21.77 -4.73 38.74
CA LYS A 6 -21.14 -4.92 37.42
C LYS A 6 -22.22 -5.18 36.34
N GLN A 7 -22.22 -4.35 35.30
CA GLN A 7 -23.12 -4.47 34.16
C GLN A 7 -22.70 -5.63 33.24
N LYS A 8 -23.61 -6.58 33.00
CA LYS A 8 -23.41 -7.73 32.09
C LYS A 8 -23.34 -7.24 30.64
N ARG A 9 -22.32 -7.64 29.89
CA ARG A 9 -22.17 -7.35 28.45
C ARG A 9 -23.10 -8.27 27.64
N GLN A 10 -23.94 -7.69 26.79
CA GLN A 10 -24.77 -8.42 25.83
C GLN A 10 -23.92 -9.01 24.67
N PRO A 11 -24.36 -10.11 24.03
CA PRO A 11 -23.67 -10.70 22.89
C PRO A 11 -23.79 -9.82 21.64
N LYS A 12 -22.71 -9.75 20.85
CA LYS A 12 -22.68 -9.05 19.54
C LYS A 12 -23.57 -9.76 18.52
N ALA A 13 -24.42 -9.00 17.83
CA ALA A 13 -25.21 -9.46 16.70
C ALA A 13 -24.32 -10.00 15.55
N PRO A 14 -24.81 -10.95 14.74
CA PRO A 14 -24.04 -11.51 13.63
C PRO A 14 -23.82 -10.48 12.51
N ALA A 15 -22.70 -10.62 11.82
CA ALA A 15 -22.26 -9.74 10.74
C ALA A 15 -23.31 -9.67 9.61
N ARG A 16 -23.59 -8.46 9.14
CA ARG A 16 -24.48 -8.19 8.01
C ARG A 16 -23.83 -8.71 6.71
N PRO A 17 -24.57 -9.34 5.78
CA PRO A 17 -24.02 -9.77 4.50
C PRO A 17 -23.54 -8.58 3.67
N ILE A 18 -22.40 -8.73 3.01
CA ILE A 18 -21.87 -7.76 2.04
C ILE A 18 -22.76 -7.84 0.79
N PRO A 19 -23.42 -6.75 0.35
CA PRO A 19 -24.13 -6.77 -0.91
C PRO A 19 -23.11 -6.74 -2.06
N ALA A 20 -23.26 -7.68 -2.99
CA ALA A 20 -22.54 -7.74 -4.24
C ALA A 20 -22.93 -6.57 -5.17
N ALA A 21 -21.96 -6.15 -5.97
CA ALA A 21 -22.06 -5.27 -7.15
C ALA A 21 -22.74 -3.91 -6.94
N ALA A 22 -21.93 -2.86 -6.75
CA ALA A 22 -22.35 -1.49 -7.03
C ALA A 22 -21.36 -0.92 -8.07
N GLY A 23 -21.93 -0.41 -9.16
CA GLY A 23 -21.21 0.10 -10.32
C GLY A 23 -20.19 1.19 -10.00
N THR A 24 -19.38 1.50 -11.00
CA THR A 24 -18.43 2.62 -11.01
C THR A 24 -19.15 3.89 -10.53
N ARG A 25 -19.02 4.19 -9.25
CA ARG A 25 -19.41 5.49 -8.72
C ARG A 25 -18.46 6.47 -9.38
N ASP A 26 -19.01 7.43 -10.12
CA ASP A 26 -18.26 8.58 -10.60
C ASP A 26 -17.92 9.47 -9.39
N VAL A 27 -16.96 9.00 -8.59
CA VAL A 27 -16.49 9.69 -7.39
C VAL A 27 -15.37 10.61 -7.84
N SER A 28 -15.62 11.91 -7.76
CA SER A 28 -14.58 12.91 -7.94
C SER A 28 -13.40 12.59 -7.00
N PRO A 29 -12.17 12.48 -7.52
CA PRO A 29 -11.02 12.09 -6.72
C PRO A 29 -10.76 13.14 -5.63
N PRO A 30 -10.56 12.72 -4.37
CA PRO A 30 -10.28 13.66 -3.29
C PRO A 30 -8.93 14.35 -3.50
N PRO A 31 -8.72 15.57 -2.95
CA PRO A 31 -7.51 16.36 -3.19
C PRO A 31 -6.22 15.58 -2.92
N TRP A 32 -6.20 14.78 -1.85
CA TRP A 32 -5.02 13.98 -1.51
C TRP A 32 -4.63 13.00 -2.61
N ALA A 33 -5.60 12.36 -3.28
CA ALA A 33 -5.30 11.35 -4.29
C ALA A 33 -4.67 12.03 -5.52
N VAL A 34 -5.22 13.18 -5.93
CA VAL A 34 -4.70 14.00 -7.03
C VAL A 34 -3.28 14.50 -6.69
N GLU A 35 -3.10 15.08 -5.52
CA GLU A 35 -1.81 15.56 -5.01
C GLU A 35 -0.73 14.47 -5.01
N PHE A 36 -1.07 13.27 -4.54
CA PHE A 36 -0.13 12.15 -4.52
C PHE A 36 0.11 11.56 -5.90
N LYS A 37 -0.90 11.50 -6.77
CA LYS A 37 -0.69 11.10 -8.18
C LYS A 37 0.30 12.04 -8.85
N SER A 38 0.08 13.36 -8.73
CA SER A 38 0.99 14.39 -9.26
C SER A 38 2.40 14.23 -8.70
N PHE A 39 2.55 13.99 -7.39
CA PHE A 39 3.85 13.71 -6.80
C PHE A 39 4.51 12.42 -7.34
N LEU A 40 3.75 11.35 -7.54
CA LEU A 40 4.28 10.08 -8.04
C LEU A 40 4.78 10.18 -9.48
N ILE A 41 4.11 10.97 -10.32
CA ILE A 41 4.45 11.17 -11.74
C ILE A 41 5.33 12.39 -12.03
N ASN A 42 5.71 13.18 -11.01
CA ASN A 42 6.55 14.36 -11.21
C ASN A 42 8.00 14.04 -11.64
N THR A 43 8.35 12.77 -11.67
CA THR A 43 9.64 12.25 -12.16
C THR A 43 9.34 11.09 -13.07
N ASP A 44 9.92 11.08 -14.26
CA ASP A 44 9.77 9.96 -15.18
C ASP A 44 10.72 8.83 -14.80
N PHE A 45 10.16 7.67 -14.47
CA PHE A 45 10.90 6.43 -14.21
C PHE A 45 10.61 5.36 -15.27
N GLY A 46 10.03 5.76 -16.41
CA GLY A 46 9.68 4.88 -17.51
C GLY A 46 8.29 4.27 -17.41
N GLU A 47 7.93 3.53 -18.46
CA GLU A 47 6.61 2.93 -18.63
C GLU A 47 6.19 1.95 -17.52
N PRO A 48 7.07 1.10 -16.95
CA PRO A 48 6.68 0.23 -15.83
C PRO A 48 6.16 1.01 -14.62
N TRP A 49 6.76 2.17 -14.34
CA TRP A 49 6.31 3.03 -13.24
C TRP A 49 4.96 3.70 -13.54
N LYS A 50 4.77 4.20 -14.77
CA LYS A 50 3.48 4.77 -15.19
C LYS A 50 2.36 3.73 -15.11
N ALA A 51 2.64 2.50 -15.51
CA ALA A 51 1.72 1.37 -15.39
C ALA A 51 1.35 1.09 -13.92
N LEU A 52 2.34 1.07 -13.01
CA LEU A 52 2.09 0.92 -11.57
C LEU A 52 1.21 2.04 -11.00
N VAL A 53 1.53 3.29 -11.29
CA VAL A 53 0.74 4.45 -10.80
C VAL A 53 -0.68 4.41 -11.38
N GLY A 54 -0.83 3.99 -12.65
CA GLY A 54 -2.12 3.76 -13.30
C GLY A 54 -2.94 2.66 -12.62
N ALA A 55 -2.33 1.50 -12.33
CA ALA A 55 -2.97 0.40 -11.64
C ALA A 55 -3.45 0.80 -10.22
N TRP A 56 -2.61 1.52 -9.48
CA TRP A 56 -2.99 2.07 -8.18
C TRP A 56 -4.16 3.04 -8.29
N TRP A 57 -4.12 3.98 -9.25
CA TRP A 57 -5.20 4.94 -9.46
C TRP A 57 -6.53 4.26 -9.81
N SER A 58 -6.50 3.29 -10.72
CA SER A 58 -7.67 2.50 -11.08
C SER A 58 -8.25 1.75 -9.88
N ARG A 59 -7.40 1.19 -9.02
CA ARG A 59 -7.83 0.49 -7.81
C ARG A 59 -8.51 1.43 -6.81
N GLU A 60 -7.90 2.59 -6.54
CA GLU A 60 -8.47 3.60 -5.65
C GLU A 60 -9.81 4.13 -6.20
N SER A 61 -9.87 4.41 -7.50
CA SER A 61 -11.09 4.88 -8.16
C SER A 61 -12.21 3.83 -8.10
N ALA A 62 -11.91 2.56 -8.33
CA ALA A 62 -12.89 1.47 -8.22
C ALA A 62 -13.46 1.31 -6.80
N ARG A 63 -12.72 1.77 -5.78
CA ARG A 63 -13.13 1.80 -4.37
C ARG A 63 -13.63 3.17 -3.92
N GLY A 64 -13.84 4.11 -4.86
CA GLY A 64 -14.33 5.45 -4.57
C GLY A 64 -13.37 6.30 -3.72
N PHE A 65 -12.08 5.97 -3.72
CA PHE A 65 -11.06 6.58 -2.87
C PHE A 65 -11.38 6.47 -1.36
N GLU A 66 -12.21 5.49 -0.97
CA GLU A 66 -12.60 5.27 0.41
C GLU A 66 -11.43 4.65 1.19
N GLY A 67 -10.85 5.45 2.10
CA GLY A 67 -9.78 5.01 2.98
C GLY A 67 -10.32 4.46 4.30
N GLY A 68 -9.77 3.33 4.74
CA GLY A 68 -10.04 2.80 6.08
C GLY A 68 -9.09 3.34 7.15
N VAL A 69 -9.47 3.15 8.42
CA VAL A 69 -8.55 3.29 9.56
C VAL A 69 -7.46 2.21 9.51
N LYS A 70 -7.77 1.06 8.90
CA LYS A 70 -6.83 -0.04 8.69
C LYS A 70 -5.95 0.22 7.47
N GLY A 71 -4.74 -0.33 7.51
CA GLY A 71 -3.78 -0.30 6.42
C GLY A 71 -2.80 -1.45 6.56
N HIS A 72 -1.82 -1.51 5.66
CA HIS A 72 -0.78 -2.53 5.71
C HIS A 72 -0.03 -2.49 7.05
N SER A 73 0.47 -3.65 7.48
CA SER A 73 1.26 -3.76 8.71
C SER A 73 2.42 -2.76 8.72
N ALA A 74 2.68 -2.16 9.88
CA ALA A 74 3.86 -1.34 10.12
C ALA A 74 5.10 -2.20 10.44
N LYS A 75 4.92 -3.50 10.70
CA LYS A 75 6.00 -4.43 10.98
C LYS A 75 6.96 -4.49 9.79
N LYS A 76 8.26 -4.41 10.05
CA LYS A 76 9.36 -4.42 9.06
C LYS A 76 9.33 -3.30 8.00
N ARG A 77 8.39 -2.37 8.09
CA ARG A 77 8.31 -1.23 7.16
C ARG A 77 9.62 -0.45 7.19
N PRO A 78 10.15 -0.01 6.04
CA PRO A 78 11.32 0.85 6.02
C PRO A 78 11.11 2.08 6.90
N THR A 79 12.09 2.40 7.75
CA THR A 79 12.00 3.49 8.74
C THR A 79 11.61 4.81 8.09
N ALA A 80 12.18 5.13 6.93
CA ALA A 80 11.83 6.30 6.12
C ALA A 80 10.32 6.45 5.88
N VAL A 81 9.62 5.35 5.59
CA VAL A 81 8.17 5.36 5.34
C VAL A 81 7.41 5.52 6.65
N GLY A 82 7.88 4.87 7.72
CA GLY A 82 7.33 5.03 9.07
C GLY A 82 7.38 6.50 9.54
N ASP A 83 8.53 7.13 9.41
CA ASP A 83 8.77 8.53 9.78
C ASP A 83 7.89 9.49 8.99
N TRP A 84 7.79 9.30 7.67
CA TRP A 84 6.92 10.10 6.83
C TRP A 84 5.44 9.95 7.17
N VAL A 85 5.00 8.71 7.47
CA VAL A 85 3.65 8.45 7.96
C VAL A 85 3.39 9.17 9.28
N ALA A 86 4.33 9.12 10.22
CA ALA A 86 4.24 9.79 11.52
C ALA A 86 4.22 11.32 11.40
N ARG A 87 4.92 11.89 10.41
CA ARG A 87 4.97 13.33 10.12
C ARG A 87 3.82 13.83 9.24
N GLY A 88 2.75 13.04 9.11
CA GLY A 88 1.51 13.46 8.45
C GLY A 88 1.47 13.28 6.92
N ARG A 89 2.42 12.54 6.34
CA ARG A 89 2.44 12.20 4.90
C ARG A 89 2.40 13.43 4.00
N LYS A 90 3.39 14.33 4.13
CA LYS A 90 3.49 15.47 3.20
C LYS A 90 3.90 14.96 1.82
N ASN A 91 3.17 15.34 0.79
CA ASN A 91 3.46 15.01 -0.62
C ASN A 91 4.68 15.77 -1.17
N THR A 92 5.26 16.68 -0.40
CA THR A 92 6.51 17.38 -0.72
C THR A 92 7.74 16.74 -0.07
N SER A 93 7.56 15.68 0.72
CA SER A 93 8.67 15.03 1.40
C SER A 93 9.56 14.26 0.42
N THR A 94 10.80 14.73 0.31
CA THR A 94 11.91 14.00 -0.28
C THR A 94 12.71 13.36 0.86
N THR A 95 12.65 12.03 0.95
CA THR A 95 13.55 11.30 1.85
C THR A 95 14.81 10.93 1.09
N VAL A 96 15.97 11.26 1.65
CA VAL A 96 17.26 10.80 1.14
C VAL A 96 17.47 9.37 1.59
N ILE A 97 17.72 8.47 0.65
CA ILE A 97 18.10 7.08 0.94
C ILE A 97 19.61 6.99 0.74
N GLU A 98 20.35 6.88 1.84
CA GLU A 98 21.82 6.85 1.85
C GLU A 98 22.38 5.52 1.36
N ASP A 99 21.69 4.43 1.72
CA ASP A 99 22.05 3.05 1.33
C ASP A 99 20.87 2.42 0.57
N PRO A 100 20.90 2.48 -0.79
CA PRO A 100 19.84 1.90 -1.62
C PRO A 100 19.71 0.39 -1.48
N ASP A 101 20.78 -0.33 -1.15
CA ASP A 101 20.80 -1.79 -1.05
C ASP A 101 20.19 -2.25 0.28
N ALA A 102 20.53 -1.59 1.38
CA ALA A 102 19.86 -1.80 2.66
C ALA A 102 18.37 -1.43 2.58
N PHE A 103 18.03 -0.37 1.85
CA PHE A 103 16.64 -0.01 1.61
C PHE A 103 15.91 -1.07 0.78
N ALA A 104 16.56 -1.62 -0.27
CA ALA A 104 16.02 -2.71 -1.07
C ALA A 104 15.64 -3.92 -0.20
N ALA A 105 16.58 -4.37 0.63
CA ALA A 105 16.36 -5.50 1.54
C ALA A 105 15.23 -5.22 2.55
N SER A 106 15.17 -4.00 3.09
CA SER A 106 14.09 -3.59 3.99
C SER A 106 12.73 -3.55 3.28
N PHE A 107 12.67 -2.99 2.07
CA PHE A 107 11.46 -2.95 1.27
C PHE A 107 10.97 -4.35 0.91
N GLN A 108 11.84 -5.22 0.40
CA GLN A 108 11.51 -6.59 0.05
C GLN A 108 11.02 -7.37 1.28
N GLY A 109 11.71 -7.24 2.42
CA GLY A 109 11.31 -7.87 3.67
C GLY A 109 9.94 -7.39 4.19
N TRP A 110 9.63 -6.11 4.04
CA TRP A 110 8.32 -5.56 4.33
C TRP A 110 7.24 -6.04 3.36
N TRP A 111 7.53 -6.01 2.06
CA TRP A 111 6.62 -6.44 1.00
C TRP A 111 6.21 -7.90 1.18
N VAL A 112 7.17 -8.79 1.47
CA VAL A 112 6.91 -10.18 1.85
C VAL A 112 6.02 -10.28 3.10
N ASP A 113 6.25 -9.45 4.11
CA ASP A 113 5.50 -9.49 5.37
C ASP A 113 4.03 -9.08 5.22
N ILE A 114 3.73 -8.14 4.31
CA ILE A 114 2.36 -7.63 4.10
C ILE A 114 1.55 -8.43 3.07
N ASN A 115 2.19 -9.29 2.29
CA ASN A 115 1.50 -10.17 1.34
C ASN A 115 0.69 -11.27 2.04
N PRO A 116 -0.28 -11.92 1.37
CA PRO A 116 -1.05 -13.03 1.94
C PRO A 116 -0.18 -14.24 2.29
N THR A 117 -0.57 -15.02 3.29
CA THR A 117 0.19 -16.19 3.78
C THR A 117 0.45 -17.25 2.71
N TRP A 118 -0.48 -17.44 1.77
CA TRP A 118 -0.32 -18.35 0.64
C TRP A 118 0.82 -17.94 -0.31
N ARG A 119 1.19 -16.65 -0.28
CA ARG A 119 2.25 -16.05 -1.09
C ARG A 119 3.58 -15.84 -0.35
N LYS A 120 3.55 -15.73 0.99
CA LYS A 120 4.73 -15.39 1.79
C LYS A 120 5.87 -16.41 1.61
N LYS A 121 6.90 -15.99 0.89
CA LYS A 121 8.20 -16.64 0.73
C LYS A 121 9.29 -15.56 0.70
N PRO A 122 10.56 -15.90 1.01
CA PRO A 122 11.66 -14.99 0.74
C PRO A 122 11.59 -14.48 -0.70
N TRP A 123 11.96 -13.22 -0.91
CA TRP A 123 11.95 -12.58 -2.22
C TRP A 123 12.87 -13.34 -3.20
N PRO A 124 12.47 -13.52 -4.48
CA PRO A 124 11.19 -13.13 -5.09
C PRO A 124 10.02 -14.04 -4.68
N MET A 125 8.82 -13.45 -4.57
CA MET A 125 7.62 -14.20 -4.19
C MET A 125 6.99 -14.94 -5.38
N PRO A 126 6.39 -16.12 -5.15
CA PRO A 126 5.68 -16.86 -6.19
C PRO A 126 4.47 -16.09 -6.74
N ARG A 127 4.15 -16.36 -8.01
CA ARG A 127 2.97 -15.87 -8.74
C ARG A 127 2.12 -17.00 -9.35
N ASP A 128 2.52 -18.25 -9.14
CA ASP A 128 1.91 -19.49 -9.63
C ASP A 128 0.85 -20.06 -8.68
N ARG A 129 0.57 -19.34 -7.58
CA ARG A 129 -0.41 -19.71 -6.55
C ARG A 129 -1.49 -18.65 -6.49
N ASP A 130 -2.66 -19.07 -6.02
CA ASP A 130 -3.80 -18.19 -5.83
C ASP A 130 -4.43 -18.44 -4.46
N GLY A 131 -5.13 -17.42 -3.97
CA GLY A 131 -5.78 -17.42 -2.68
C GLY A 131 -6.35 -16.04 -2.39
N PRO A 132 -7.16 -15.89 -1.33
CA PRO A 132 -7.81 -14.63 -1.04
C PRO A 132 -6.78 -13.56 -0.66
N TRP A 133 -6.94 -12.35 -1.20
CA TRP A 133 -6.06 -11.20 -0.97
C TRP A 133 -6.35 -10.45 0.34
N GLU A 134 -7.39 -10.89 1.08
CA GLU A 134 -7.93 -10.39 2.36
C GLU A 134 -7.32 -9.09 2.91
N PHE A 135 -6.15 -9.19 3.56
CA PHE A 135 -5.51 -8.11 4.32
C PHE A 135 -4.59 -7.21 3.48
N MET A 136 -4.67 -7.31 2.16
CA MET A 136 -3.83 -6.53 1.25
C MET A 136 -4.60 -5.40 0.56
N ASP A 137 -5.90 -5.58 0.36
CA ASP A 137 -6.78 -4.66 -0.36
C ASP A 137 -7.20 -3.44 0.50
N TYR A 138 -6.22 -2.71 0.99
CA TYR A 138 -6.43 -1.44 1.68
C TYR A 138 -6.32 -0.28 0.69
N CYS A 139 -7.33 0.57 0.68
CA CYS A 139 -7.38 1.82 -0.08
C CYS A 139 -7.07 3.04 0.80
N GLY A 140 -6.86 4.17 0.14
CA GLY A 140 -6.55 5.44 0.78
C GLY A 140 -5.08 5.58 1.20
N LYS A 141 -4.81 6.61 2.00
CA LYS A 141 -3.45 6.97 2.45
C LYS A 141 -2.71 5.89 3.26
N ASN A 142 -3.42 4.88 3.77
CA ASN A 142 -2.85 3.79 4.56
C ASN A 142 -2.62 2.50 3.76
N GLY A 143 -3.07 2.47 2.51
CA GLY A 143 -2.92 1.34 1.61
C GLY A 143 -1.65 1.41 0.77
N PHE A 144 -1.81 1.06 -0.51
CA PHE A 144 -0.73 0.98 -1.49
C PHE A 144 0.04 2.27 -1.72
N LEU A 145 -0.53 3.43 -1.38
CA LEU A 145 0.21 4.69 -1.43
C LEU A 145 1.56 4.59 -0.69
N ASN A 146 1.60 3.95 0.47
CA ASN A 146 2.85 3.80 1.23
C ASN A 146 3.90 2.96 0.47
N VAL A 147 3.46 1.95 -0.29
CA VAL A 147 4.30 1.08 -1.11
C VAL A 147 4.88 1.87 -2.29
N LEU A 148 4.03 2.64 -2.98
CA LEU A 148 4.46 3.48 -4.10
C LEU A 148 5.46 4.57 -3.64
N ILE A 149 5.22 5.20 -2.49
CA ILE A 149 6.15 6.18 -1.93
C ILE A 149 7.52 5.56 -1.63
N ALA A 150 7.54 4.36 -1.04
CA ALA A 150 8.77 3.63 -0.79
C ALA A 150 9.53 3.32 -2.09
N LEU A 151 8.83 2.84 -3.13
CA LEU A 151 9.42 2.57 -4.44
C LEU A 151 9.95 3.83 -5.14
N LYS A 152 9.26 4.96 -5.02
CA LYS A 152 9.72 6.24 -5.57
C LYS A 152 11.02 6.71 -4.92
N TRP A 153 11.10 6.68 -3.59
CA TRP A 153 12.33 7.07 -2.89
C TRP A 153 13.48 6.11 -3.19
N TRP A 154 13.21 4.82 -3.28
CA TRP A 154 14.21 3.85 -3.71
C TRP A 154 14.72 4.16 -5.11
N ARG A 155 13.84 4.43 -6.08
CA ARG A 155 14.23 4.77 -7.45
C ARG A 155 15.08 6.03 -7.54
N ASN A 156 14.74 7.05 -6.76
CA ASN A 156 15.48 8.32 -6.71
C ASN A 156 16.93 8.12 -6.24
N ALA A 157 17.18 7.10 -5.43
CA ALA A 157 18.52 6.76 -4.94
C ALA A 157 19.33 5.90 -5.93
N LEU A 158 18.76 5.55 -7.09
CA LEU A 158 19.32 4.63 -8.06
C LEU A 158 19.45 5.29 -9.45
N PRO A 159 20.32 6.29 -9.66
CA PRO A 159 20.42 6.99 -10.95
C PRO A 159 20.72 6.05 -12.14
N GLY A 160 21.44 4.94 -11.92
CA GLY A 160 21.73 3.93 -12.94
C GLY A 160 20.64 2.88 -13.18
N GLY A 161 19.51 2.95 -12.47
CA GLY A 161 18.48 1.91 -12.47
C GLY A 161 18.82 0.72 -11.55
N SER A 162 17.91 -0.25 -11.47
CA SER A 162 18.11 -1.50 -10.71
C SER A 162 17.10 -2.56 -11.12
N LYS A 163 17.60 -3.78 -11.40
CA LYS A 163 16.75 -4.94 -11.69
C LYS A 163 15.85 -5.32 -10.50
N ASP A 164 16.34 -5.12 -9.28
CA ASP A 164 15.54 -5.41 -8.08
C ASP A 164 14.40 -4.42 -7.91
N TRP A 165 14.65 -3.15 -8.24
CA TRP A 165 13.60 -2.15 -8.25
C TRP A 165 12.56 -2.44 -9.35
N GLU A 166 13.00 -2.79 -10.56
CA GLU A 166 12.12 -3.17 -11.66
C GLU A 166 11.26 -4.38 -11.30
N ALA A 167 11.87 -5.42 -10.72
CA ALA A 167 11.16 -6.61 -10.26
C ALA A 167 10.14 -6.28 -9.15
N ALA A 168 10.47 -5.35 -8.26
CA ALA A 168 9.54 -4.88 -7.23
C ALA A 168 8.36 -4.10 -7.84
N VAL A 169 8.61 -3.20 -8.79
CA VAL A 169 7.56 -2.45 -9.51
C VAL A 169 6.64 -3.40 -10.26
N ASP A 170 7.21 -4.36 -10.99
CA ASP A 170 6.46 -5.38 -11.71
C ASP A 170 5.60 -6.22 -10.76
N ASP A 171 6.14 -6.62 -9.61
CA ASP A 171 5.40 -7.41 -8.63
C ASP A 171 4.23 -6.66 -8.00
N VAL A 172 4.44 -5.40 -7.60
CA VAL A 172 3.37 -4.58 -7.02
C VAL A 172 2.29 -4.31 -8.07
N THR A 173 2.68 -4.06 -9.32
CA THR A 173 1.74 -3.87 -10.44
C THR A 173 0.90 -5.13 -10.67
N TRP A 174 1.55 -6.29 -10.70
CA TRP A 174 0.87 -7.58 -10.82
C TRP A 174 -0.13 -7.80 -9.69
N VAL A 175 0.24 -7.53 -8.43
CA VAL A 175 -0.68 -7.64 -7.29
C VAL A 175 -1.89 -6.72 -7.45
N LEU A 176 -1.69 -5.45 -7.81
CA LEU A 176 -2.78 -4.50 -8.04
C LEU A 176 -3.74 -4.95 -9.15
N GLY A 177 -3.23 -5.67 -10.17
CA GLY A 177 -4.05 -6.24 -11.24
C GLY A 177 -4.77 -7.55 -10.89
N LYS A 178 -4.42 -8.20 -9.77
CA LYS A 178 -5.04 -9.47 -9.31
C LYS A 178 -6.15 -9.29 -8.27
N MET A 179 -6.20 -8.13 -7.62
CA MET A 179 -7.21 -7.80 -6.62
C MET A 179 -8.42 -7.12 -7.25
#